data_AF-A0A1J5CUM5-F1
#
_entry.id   AF-A0A1J5CUM5-F1
#
_cell.length_a   1.000
_cell.length_b   1.000
_cell.length_c   1.000
_cell.angle_alpha   90.00
_cell.angle_beta   90.00
_cell.angle_gamma   90.00
#
_symmetry.space_group_name_H-M   'P 1'
#
loop_
_entity.id
_entity.type
_entity.pdbx_description
1 polymer ?
#
loop_
_entity_poly.entity_id
_entity_poly.type
_entity_poly.pdbx_seq_one_letter_code
_entity_poly.pdbx_strand_id
1 'polypeptide(L)' 'MELDKVLFIGDNGNTSVGTPTIKGAKVVATSLGEVKGNKVIVFKYKAKVRYRKKTGHR' A
#
# COMPACT_ATOMS: atom_id res chain seq x y z
N MET A 1 16.75 -2.08 3.20
CA MET A 1 16.14 -1.09 2.30
C MET A 1 16.04 0.23 3.07
N GLU A 2 16.47 1.33 2.47
CA GLU A 2 16.33 2.67 3.05
C GLU A 2 15.14 3.38 2.41
N LEU A 3 14.29 3.98 3.24
CA LEU A 3 13.14 4.78 2.82
C LEU A 3 13.41 6.25 3.22
N ASP A 4 13.81 7.06 2.24
CA ASP A 4 14.24 8.45 2.48
C ASP A 4 13.08 9.45 2.49
N LYS A 5 11.88 9.03 2.09
CA LYS A 5 10.69 9.90 2.01
C LYS A 5 9.86 9.78 3.28
N VAL A 6 10.22 10.56 4.29
CA VAL A 6 9.48 10.64 5.55
C VAL A 6 8.67 11.93 5.60
N LEU A 7 7.35 11.78 5.79
CA LEU A 7 6.40 12.90 5.83
C LEU A 7 6.13 13.39 7.26
N PHE A 8 6.22 12.48 8.23
CA PHE A 8 5.83 12.74 9.62
C PHE A 8 6.67 11.87 10.57
N ILE A 9 7.10 12.47 11.68
CA ILE A 9 7.73 11.76 12.81
C ILE A 9 7.03 12.24 14.08
N GLY A 10 6.47 11.30 14.84
CA GLY A 10 5.94 11.55 16.17
C GLY A 10 6.80 10.86 17.20
N ASP A 11 7.43 11.63 18.07
CA ASP A 11 8.04 11.14 19.31
C ASP A 11 7.27 11.75 20.48
N ASN A 12 7.15 11.07 21.62
CA ASN A 12 6.25 11.43 22.73
C ASN A 12 6.39 12.91 23.18
N GLY A 13 5.63 13.82 22.57
CA GLY A 13 5.64 15.27 22.78
C GLY A 13 6.27 16.11 21.66
N ASN A 14 7.10 15.54 20.79
CA ASN A 14 7.75 16.22 19.66
C ASN A 14 7.24 15.67 18.32
N THR A 15 6.42 16.44 17.63
CA THR A 15 5.94 16.12 16.28
C THR A 15 6.68 16.93 15.23
N SER A 16 7.34 16.25 14.28
CA SER A 16 7.93 16.87 13.10
C SER A 16 7.04 16.60 11.89
N VAL A 17 6.51 17.66 11.29
CA VAL A 17 5.66 17.61 10.09
C VAL A 17 6.48 18.15 8.91
N GLY A 18 6.64 17.36 7.87
CA GLY A 18 7.35 17.76 6.66
C GLY A 18 6.47 18.57 5.70
N THR A 19 7.04 19.61 5.08
CA THR A 19 6.48 20.33 3.94
C THR A 19 7.51 20.37 2.81
N PRO A 20 7.58 19.40 1.87
CA PRO A 20 6.80 18.16 1.66
C PRO A 20 7.47 16.88 2.21
N THR A 21 8.70 16.93 2.71
CA THR A 21 9.42 15.82 3.36
C THR A 21 10.36 16.36 4.43
N ILE A 22 10.68 15.57 5.46
CA ILE A 22 11.63 15.95 6.52
C ILE A 22 13.06 15.68 6.03
N LYS A 23 13.89 16.72 5.89
CA LYS A 23 15.28 16.58 5.43
C LYS A 23 16.10 15.79 6.44
N GLY A 24 16.79 14.74 5.98
CA GLY A 24 17.67 13.90 6.80
C GLY A 24 16.98 12.74 7.52
N ALA A 25 15.67 12.60 7.38
CA ALA A 25 14.94 11.46 7.93
C ALA A 25 15.08 10.23 7.01
N LYS A 26 15.39 9.08 7.62
CA LYS A 26 15.52 7.80 6.92
C LYS A 26 14.89 6.69 7.75
N VAL A 27 14.12 5.82 7.10
CA VAL A 27 13.60 4.59 7.73
C VAL A 27 14.37 3.39 7.16
N VAL A 28 15.08 2.68 8.04
CA VAL A 28 15.76 1.44 7.69
C VAL A 28 14.76 0.29 7.85
N ALA A 29 14.46 -0.39 6.75
CA ALA A 29 13.55 -1.53 6.71
C ALA A 29 14.26 -2.79 6.19
N THR A 30 13.90 -3.94 6.75
CA THR A 30 14.36 -5.24 6.26
C THR A 30 13.32 -5.84 5.32
N SER A 31 13.76 -6.34 4.16
CA SER A 31 12.87 -7.06 3.24
C SER A 31 12.61 -8.44 3.80
N LEU A 32 11.35 -8.75 4.11
CA LEU A 32 10.93 -10.06 4.62
C LEU A 32 10.58 -11.06 3.49
N GLY A 33 10.52 -10.59 2.24
CA GLY A 33 10.21 -11.41 1.06
C GLY A 33 9.02 -10.85 0.25
N GLU A 34 8.79 -11.46 -0.92
CA GLU A 34 7.69 -11.09 -1.82
C GLU A 34 6.48 -12.02 -1.63
N VAL A 35 5.29 -11.43 -1.47
CA VAL A 35 4.04 -12.18 -1.31
C VAL A 35 3.01 -11.71 -2.33
N LYS A 36 2.24 -12.66 -2.87
CA LYS A 36 1.07 -12.34 -3.70
C LYS A 36 -0.03 -11.78 -2.81
N GLY A 37 -0.68 -10.72 -3.26
CA GLY A 37 -1.79 -10.11 -2.55
C GLY A 37 -2.99 -11.05 -2.38
N ASN A 38 -3.94 -10.59 -1.58
CA ASN A 38 -5.22 -11.27 -1.42
C ASN A 38 -5.92 -11.39 -2.77
N LYS A 39 -6.48 -12.57 -3.06
CA LYS A 39 -7.18 -12.80 -4.33
C LYS A 39 -8.42 -11.92 -4.39
N VAL A 40 -8.41 -10.95 -5.29
CA VAL A 40 -9.60 -10.15 -5.60
C VAL A 40 -10.43 -10.91 -6.63
N ILE A 41 -11.73 -11.07 -6.37
CA ILE A 41 -12.66 -11.72 -7.29
C ILE A 41 -13.35 -10.64 -8.11
N VAL A 42 -13.00 -10.55 -9.38
CA VAL A 42 -13.69 -9.69 -10.35
C VAL A 42 -14.86 -10.47 -10.93
N PHE A 43 -16.08 -10.12 -10.51
CA PHE A 43 -17.31 -10.73 -10.99
C PHE A 43 -18.10 -9.74 -11.86
N LYS A 44 -18.37 -10.11 -13.11
CA LYS A 44 -19.21 -9.35 -14.03
C LYS A 44 -20.48 -10.15 -14.33
N TYR A 45 -21.64 -9.54 -14.16
CA TYR A 45 -22.94 -10.15 -14.40
C TYR A 45 -23.85 -9.20 -15.17
N LYS A 46 -24.65 -9.73 -16.11
CA LYS A 46 -25.75 -9.01 -16.76
C LYS A 46 -27.00 -9.88 -16.71
N ALA A 47 -28.10 -9.30 -16.23
CA ALA A 47 -29.36 -10.01 -16.04
C ALA A 47 -29.99 -10.43 -17.38
N LYS A 48 -30.66 -11.60 -17.39
CA LYS A 48 -31.46 -12.13 -18.51
C LYS A 48 -30.73 -12.40 -19.85
N VAL A 49 -29.42 -12.15 -19.91
CA VAL A 49 -28.58 -12.40 -21.12
C VAL A 49 -27.58 -13.56 -20.94
N ARG A 50 -27.76 -14.39 -19.90
CA ARG A 50 -26.85 -15.50 -19.52
C ARG A 50 -25.36 -15.11 -19.42
N TYR A 51 -25.07 -13.84 -19.15
CA TYR A 51 -23.70 -13.35 -19.01
C TYR A 51 -23.28 -13.33 -17.54
N ARG A 52 -22.31 -14.18 -17.20
CA ARG A 52 -21.61 -14.20 -15.91
C ARG A 52 -20.14 -14.53 -16.16
N LYS A 53 -19.23 -13.68 -15.70
CA LYS A 53 -17.78 -13.91 -15.77
C LYS A 53 -17.17 -13.72 -14.39
N LYS A 54 -16.50 -14.74 -13.89
CA LYS A 54 -15.75 -14.71 -12.62
C LYS A 54 -14.28 -14.88 -12.94
N THR A 55 -13.45 -13.90 -12.59
CA THR A 55 -12.00 -13.94 -12.80
C THR A 55 -11.31 -13.52 -11.51
N GLY A 56 -10.26 -14.24 -11.12
CA GLY A 56 -9.43 -13.84 -9.99
C GLY A 56 -8.30 -12.91 -10.44
N HIS A 57 -7.98 -11.91 -9.63
CA HIS A 57 -6.75 -11.13 -9.71
C HIS A 57 -5.93 -11.36 -8.44
N ARG A 58 -4.64 -11.60 -8.60
CA ARG A 58 -3.65 -11.75 -7.54
C ARG A 58 -2.42 -10.98 -7.98
#